data_AF-A0AAD4D1N1-F1
#
_entry.id   AF-A0AAD4D1N1-F1
#
_cell.length_a   1.000
_cell.length_b   1.000
_cell.length_c   1.000
_cell.angle_alpha   90.00
_cell.angle_beta   90.00
_cell.angle_gamma   90.00
#
_symmetry.space_group_name_H-M   'P 1'
#
loop_
_entity.id
_entity.type
_entity.pdbx_description
1 polymer ?
#
loop_
_entity_poly.entity_id
_entity_poly.type
_entity_poly.pdbx_seq_one_letter_code
_entity_poly.pdbx_strand_id
1 'polypeptide(L)'
;IVLRAWSCRVSEETLDLTKPYSYPDVAGEGVTAYVIDTGVFANHTDFGGRATFGANFIKGSKNTDENGHGTHVSATIGGTTYGVAKKVKIVGVKVLAANGKGPTSGVVAGMDYVIANAVVGKSVVNMSLGGGKSRAIDDAAARMFAKNIPLIAAAGNEAVDACDGSPSGAKNVLTVGATDNADTPAYFTNFGSCVEIFGPGVDITSAWIGGASAKKTISGTSMATPHVAGVAALYISQGGLDSAQAVFDKVISTGIKDVVVGDLQGSTNLFVFNGGAGSA
;
A
#
# COMPACT_ATOMS: atom_id res chain seq x y z
N ILE A 1 -17.68 11.96 -6.45
CA ILE A 1 -16.51 12.69 -6.98
C ILE A 1 -15.61 13.06 -5.81
N VAL A 2 -14.71 12.17 -5.38
CA VAL A 2 -13.74 12.46 -4.32
C VAL A 2 -12.46 11.63 -4.51
N LEU A 3 -11.48 12.28 -5.13
CA LEU A 3 -10.03 12.12 -5.03
C LEU A 3 -9.53 13.41 -5.74
N ARG A 4 -9.18 14.45 -4.97
CA ARG A 4 -8.76 15.77 -5.51
C ARG A 4 -7.24 15.94 -5.57
N ALA A 5 -6.51 14.83 -5.45
CA ALA A 5 -5.06 14.80 -5.58
C ALA A 5 -4.71 14.06 -6.88
N TRP A 6 -3.51 14.32 -7.42
CA TRP A 6 -3.00 13.67 -8.62
C TRP A 6 -2.93 12.13 -8.51
N SER A 7 -3.11 11.57 -7.31
CA SER A 7 -3.42 10.16 -7.04
C SER A 7 -4.51 9.55 -7.92
N CYS A 8 -5.41 10.34 -8.55
CA CYS A 8 -6.33 9.86 -9.58
C CYS A 8 -5.61 9.24 -10.79
N ARG A 9 -4.31 9.53 -10.98
CA ARG A 9 -3.45 8.97 -12.03
C ARG A 9 -3.55 7.45 -12.18
N VAL A 10 -3.85 6.72 -11.11
CA VAL A 10 -4.03 5.25 -11.12
C VAL A 10 -5.27 4.77 -11.88
N SER A 11 -6.16 5.68 -12.31
CA SER A 11 -7.33 5.37 -13.15
C SER A 11 -7.24 5.88 -14.58
N GLU A 12 -6.10 6.43 -15.00
CA GLU A 12 -5.90 6.99 -16.33
C GLU A 12 -4.80 6.25 -17.08
N GLU A 13 -5.04 5.86 -18.33
CA GLU A 13 -4.02 5.23 -19.18
C GLU A 13 -2.90 6.20 -19.56
N THR A 14 -3.27 7.46 -19.79
CA THR A 14 -2.35 8.57 -20.13
C THR A 14 -2.41 9.63 -19.04
N LEU A 15 -1.28 10.30 -18.79
CA LEU A 15 -1.20 11.36 -17.79
C LEU A 15 -2.17 12.52 -18.10
N ASP A 16 -3.31 12.53 -17.43
CA ASP A 16 -4.28 13.63 -17.42
C ASP A 16 -4.88 13.77 -16.00
N LEU A 17 -4.27 14.66 -15.22
CA LEU A 17 -4.66 14.89 -13.83
C LEU A 17 -5.94 15.72 -13.68
N THR A 18 -6.55 16.16 -14.79
CA THR A 18 -7.83 16.89 -14.76
C THR A 18 -9.02 15.94 -14.67
N LYS A 19 -8.82 14.67 -15.03
CA LYS A 19 -9.88 13.66 -15.00
C LYS A 19 -10.24 13.28 -13.56
N PRO A 20 -11.54 13.05 -13.29
CA PRO A 20 -11.95 12.51 -12.01
C PRO A 20 -11.46 11.06 -11.85
N TYR A 21 -11.13 10.67 -10.62
CA TYR A 21 -10.83 9.26 -10.32
C TYR A 21 -12.01 8.35 -10.69
N SER A 22 -11.72 7.34 -11.52
CA SER A 22 -12.67 6.34 -11.99
C SER A 22 -12.37 4.97 -11.37
N TYR A 23 -13.40 4.23 -10.98
CA TYR A 23 -13.27 2.94 -10.29
C TYR A 23 -14.57 2.13 -10.41
N PRO A 24 -14.51 0.79 -10.31
CA PRO A 24 -15.70 -0.06 -10.39
C PRO A 24 -16.59 0.07 -9.14
N ASP A 25 -17.90 -0.12 -9.30
CA ASP A 25 -18.90 0.04 -8.23
C ASP A 25 -18.68 -0.87 -7.02
N VAL A 26 -18.08 -2.05 -7.23
CA VAL A 26 -17.70 -2.97 -6.15
C VAL A 26 -16.67 -2.33 -5.21
N ALA A 27 -15.79 -1.48 -5.71
CA ALA A 27 -14.91 -0.61 -4.93
C ALA A 27 -14.16 -1.27 -3.74
N GLY A 28 -13.81 -2.55 -3.81
CA GLY A 28 -13.13 -3.28 -2.72
C GLY A 28 -14.08 -3.89 -1.69
N GLU A 29 -15.39 -3.90 -1.92
CA GLU A 29 -16.39 -4.48 -1.03
C GLU A 29 -16.11 -5.98 -0.80
N GLY A 30 -16.23 -6.42 0.45
CA GLY A 30 -15.94 -7.80 0.85
C GLY A 30 -14.46 -8.13 1.06
N VAL A 31 -13.55 -7.19 0.78
CA VAL A 31 -12.10 -7.34 0.98
C VAL A 31 -11.64 -6.64 2.26
N THR A 32 -10.63 -7.22 2.92
CA THR A 32 -9.95 -6.63 4.08
C THR A 32 -8.50 -6.28 3.72
N ALA A 33 -8.13 -5.01 3.87
CA ALA A 33 -6.75 -4.58 3.79
C ALA A 33 -6.13 -4.50 5.19
N TYR A 34 -5.09 -5.29 5.43
CA TYR A 34 -4.28 -5.25 6.64
C TYR A 34 -3.13 -4.27 6.46
N VAL A 35 -3.04 -3.30 7.35
CA VAL A 35 -2.03 -2.23 7.30
C VAL A 35 -1.05 -2.43 8.45
N ILE A 36 0.10 -3.01 8.15
CA ILE A 36 1.17 -3.26 9.13
C ILE A 36 2.03 -1.99 9.21
N ASP A 37 1.79 -1.16 10.23
CA ASP A 37 2.33 0.21 10.31
C ASP A 37 2.35 0.73 11.78
N THR A 38 2.19 2.04 11.98
CA THR A 38 2.12 2.76 13.25
C THR A 38 0.75 2.67 13.95
N GLY A 39 -0.19 1.94 13.35
CA GLY A 39 -1.58 1.80 13.78
C GLY A 39 -2.56 2.51 12.84
N VAL A 40 -3.81 2.65 13.27
CA VAL A 40 -4.83 3.42 12.54
C VAL A 40 -5.67 4.22 13.52
N PHE A 41 -5.95 5.48 13.19
CA PHE A 41 -6.97 6.27 13.88
C PHE A 41 -8.34 5.95 13.28
N ALA A 42 -8.93 4.83 13.72
CA ALA A 42 -10.16 4.27 13.15
C ALA A 42 -11.36 5.22 13.15
N ASN A 43 -11.39 6.20 14.07
CA ASN A 43 -12.47 7.17 14.21
C ASN A 43 -12.39 8.33 13.20
N HIS A 44 -11.39 8.34 12.30
CA HIS A 44 -11.35 9.33 11.23
C HIS A 44 -12.58 9.18 10.31
N THR A 45 -13.26 10.28 10.00
CA THR A 45 -14.52 10.28 9.24
C THR A 45 -14.34 9.69 7.84
N ASP A 46 -13.14 9.80 7.27
CA ASP A 46 -12.85 9.27 5.94
C ASP A 46 -13.02 7.75 5.84
N PHE A 47 -12.90 7.01 6.95
CA PHE A 47 -13.15 5.56 6.95
C PHE A 47 -14.63 5.20 7.05
N GLY A 48 -15.51 6.11 7.51
CA GLY A 48 -16.94 5.84 7.65
C GLY A 48 -17.27 4.59 8.46
N GLY A 49 -16.45 4.25 9.47
CA GLY A 49 -16.61 3.05 10.29
C GLY A 49 -16.04 1.75 9.69
N ARG A 50 -15.40 1.79 8.51
CA ARG A 50 -14.79 0.61 7.87
C ARG A 50 -13.39 0.28 8.39
N ALA A 51 -12.77 1.16 9.16
CA ALA A 51 -11.48 0.93 9.79
C ALA A 51 -11.65 0.38 11.21
N THR A 52 -10.82 -0.61 11.56
CA THR A 52 -10.76 -1.21 12.89
C THR A 52 -9.31 -1.38 13.34
N PHE A 53 -9.10 -1.42 14.65
CA PHE A 53 -7.80 -1.73 15.22
C PHE A 53 -7.69 -3.24 15.43
N GLY A 54 -6.71 -3.89 14.79
CA GLY A 54 -6.51 -5.34 14.88
C GLY A 54 -5.65 -5.73 16.08
N ALA A 55 -4.37 -5.37 16.04
CA ALA A 55 -3.40 -5.77 17.06
C ALA A 55 -2.33 -4.70 17.28
N ASN A 56 -1.72 -4.72 18.47
CA ASN A 56 -0.64 -3.83 18.87
C ASN A 56 0.56 -4.63 19.39
N PHE A 57 1.70 -4.51 18.72
CA PHE A 57 2.96 -5.15 19.07
C PHE A 57 3.98 -4.18 19.67
N ILE A 58 3.58 -2.94 19.94
CA ILE A 58 4.39 -1.95 20.67
C ILE A 58 3.97 -1.95 22.14
N LYS A 59 4.87 -2.45 23.00
CA LYS A 59 4.64 -2.53 24.44
C LYS A 59 4.48 -1.13 25.04
N GLY A 60 3.42 -0.96 25.84
CA GLY A 60 3.15 0.30 26.56
C GLY A 60 2.56 1.43 25.70
N SER A 61 2.27 1.18 24.41
CA SER A 61 1.60 2.17 23.57
C SER A 61 0.08 1.97 23.54
N LYS A 62 -0.63 3.00 23.07
CA LYS A 62 -2.08 2.92 22.89
C LYS A 62 -2.45 2.11 21.65
N ASN A 63 -3.65 1.52 21.68
CA ASN A 63 -4.28 0.83 20.54
C ASN A 63 -4.92 1.83 19.56
N THR A 64 -4.09 2.71 19.03
CA THR A 64 -4.43 3.72 18.02
C THR A 64 -3.15 4.10 17.30
N ASP A 65 -3.27 4.82 16.18
CA ASP A 65 -2.14 5.54 15.60
C ASP A 65 -1.72 6.71 16.50
N GLU A 66 -0.42 6.82 16.77
CA GLU A 66 0.22 7.89 17.54
C GLU A 66 1.27 8.65 16.73
N ASN A 67 1.47 8.28 15.46
CA ASN A 67 2.40 8.92 14.54
C ASN A 67 1.65 9.67 13.43
N GLY A 68 0.65 9.03 12.83
CA GLY A 68 -0.14 9.52 11.70
C GLY A 68 0.11 8.78 10.39
N HIS A 69 1.30 8.20 10.23
CA HIS A 69 1.71 7.50 9.01
C HIS A 69 0.76 6.35 8.64
N GLY A 70 0.38 5.52 9.62
CA GLY A 70 -0.48 4.36 9.38
C GLY A 70 -1.92 4.76 9.06
N THR A 71 -2.41 5.85 9.63
CA THR A 71 -3.70 6.45 9.26
C THR A 71 -3.67 6.99 7.82
N HIS A 72 -2.59 7.65 7.42
CA HIS A 72 -2.39 8.19 6.08
C HIS A 72 -2.40 7.08 5.03
N VAL A 73 -1.56 6.06 5.23
CA VAL A 73 -1.47 4.85 4.41
C VAL A 73 -2.83 4.15 4.31
N SER A 74 -3.49 3.92 5.45
CA SER A 74 -4.81 3.28 5.51
C SER A 74 -5.86 4.02 4.69
N ALA A 75 -5.88 5.35 4.76
CA ALA A 75 -6.82 6.16 4.02
C ALA A 75 -6.50 6.26 2.52
N THR A 76 -5.24 6.13 2.11
CA THR A 76 -4.88 6.00 0.69
C THR A 76 -5.36 4.67 0.09
N ILE A 77 -5.40 3.59 0.89
CA ILE A 77 -6.01 2.32 0.47
C ILE A 77 -7.53 2.46 0.38
N GLY A 78 -8.17 2.86 1.49
CA GLY A 78 -9.61 2.65 1.69
C GLY A 78 -10.41 3.85 2.19
N GLY A 79 -9.84 5.05 2.21
CA GLY A 79 -10.56 6.27 2.56
C GLY A 79 -11.68 6.60 1.56
N THR A 80 -12.77 7.19 2.03
CA THR A 80 -13.89 7.62 1.18
C THR A 80 -13.44 8.72 0.23
N THR A 81 -12.63 9.66 0.74
CA THR A 81 -12.09 10.82 0.04
C THR A 81 -10.78 10.50 -0.64
N TYR A 82 -9.85 9.87 0.08
CA TYR A 82 -8.47 9.71 -0.36
C TYR A 82 -8.16 8.32 -0.92
N GLY A 83 -9.06 7.36 -0.73
CA GLY A 83 -8.79 5.95 -1.00
C GLY A 83 -9.08 5.53 -2.43
N VAL A 84 -8.29 4.54 -2.87
CA VAL A 84 -8.47 3.82 -4.14
C VAL A 84 -9.65 2.84 -4.07
N ALA A 85 -9.74 2.02 -3.02
CA ALA A 85 -10.77 1.01 -2.80
C ALA A 85 -11.79 1.45 -1.74
N LYS A 86 -12.75 2.28 -2.14
CA LYS A 86 -13.59 3.07 -1.23
C LYS A 86 -14.59 2.28 -0.35
N LYS A 87 -14.77 0.98 -0.59
CA LYS A 87 -15.62 0.08 0.22
C LYS A 87 -14.82 -1.02 0.95
N VAL A 88 -13.50 -1.04 0.83
CA VAL A 88 -12.64 -2.00 1.54
C VAL A 88 -12.74 -1.82 3.06
N LYS A 89 -12.61 -2.91 3.81
CA LYS A 89 -12.40 -2.85 5.26
C LYS A 89 -10.91 -2.64 5.56
N ILE A 90 -10.59 -1.81 6.54
CA ILE A 90 -9.22 -1.59 6.99
C ILE A 90 -9.02 -2.23 8.37
N VAL A 91 -7.93 -2.97 8.52
CA VAL A 91 -7.45 -3.48 9.82
C VAL A 91 -6.04 -2.95 10.06
N GLY A 92 -5.91 -2.03 11.02
CA GLY A 92 -4.60 -1.53 11.43
C GLY A 92 -3.87 -2.52 12.34
N VAL A 93 -2.64 -2.85 11.99
CA VAL A 93 -1.74 -3.73 12.75
C VAL A 93 -0.52 -2.91 13.17
N LYS A 94 -0.48 -2.51 14.43
CA LYS A 94 0.54 -1.60 14.95
C LYS A 94 1.82 -2.35 15.31
N VAL A 95 2.87 -2.12 14.53
CA VAL A 95 4.23 -2.64 14.74
C VAL A 95 5.29 -1.56 14.87
N LEU A 96 4.91 -0.28 14.65
CA LEU A 96 5.76 0.89 14.81
C LEU A 96 5.18 1.84 15.88
N ALA A 97 6.07 2.46 16.67
CA ALA A 97 5.72 3.38 17.73
C ALA A 97 5.44 4.81 17.20
N ALA A 98 5.12 5.75 18.10
CA ALA A 98 4.82 7.15 17.75
C ALA A 98 5.95 7.86 16.97
N ASN A 99 7.20 7.40 17.09
CA ASN A 99 8.35 7.91 16.33
C ASN A 99 8.58 7.19 14.99
N GLY A 100 7.65 6.33 14.55
CA GLY A 100 7.75 5.58 13.30
C GLY A 100 8.72 4.40 13.34
N LYS A 101 9.21 3.99 14.52
CA LYS A 101 10.18 2.90 14.67
C LYS A 101 9.60 1.73 15.45
N GLY A 102 10.06 0.52 15.16
CA GLY A 102 9.67 -0.68 15.86
C GLY A 102 10.73 -1.78 15.74
N PRO A 103 10.78 -2.74 16.66
CA PRO A 103 11.69 -3.86 16.57
C PRO A 103 11.25 -4.83 15.47
N THR A 104 12.22 -5.46 14.80
CA THR A 104 11.96 -6.53 13.81
C THR A 104 11.05 -7.63 14.35
N SER A 105 11.20 -8.00 15.64
CA SER A 105 10.31 -8.99 16.28
C SER A 105 8.85 -8.54 16.34
N GLY A 106 8.59 -7.25 16.53
CA GLY A 106 7.24 -6.69 16.50
C GLY A 106 6.65 -6.69 15.09
N VAL A 107 7.48 -6.41 14.08
CA VAL A 107 7.08 -6.49 12.66
C VAL A 107 6.69 -7.91 12.29
N VAL A 108 7.54 -8.89 12.60
CA VAL A 108 7.26 -10.32 12.34
C VAL A 108 6.01 -10.80 13.08
N ALA A 109 5.82 -10.40 14.35
CA ALA A 109 4.60 -10.73 15.10
C ALA A 109 3.34 -10.12 14.46
N GLY A 110 3.44 -8.92 13.89
CA GLY A 110 2.37 -8.31 13.10
C GLY A 110 2.05 -9.09 11.83
N MET A 111 3.07 -9.55 11.11
CA MET A 111 2.89 -10.41 9.94
C MET A 111 2.24 -11.75 10.34
N ASP A 112 2.66 -12.36 11.45
CA ASP A 112 2.07 -13.59 11.99
C ASP A 112 0.61 -13.42 12.38
N TYR A 113 0.25 -12.29 12.97
CA TYR A 113 -1.14 -11.95 13.25
C TYR A 113 -1.96 -11.91 11.97
N VAL A 114 -1.45 -11.29 10.90
CA VAL A 114 -2.16 -11.26 9.63
C VAL A 114 -2.26 -12.66 9.03
N ILE A 115 -1.21 -13.48 9.08
CA ILE A 115 -1.24 -14.89 8.63
C ILE A 115 -2.36 -15.67 9.33
N ALA A 116 -2.59 -15.43 10.62
CA ALA A 116 -3.60 -16.12 11.41
C ALA A 116 -5.04 -15.63 11.15
N ASN A 117 -5.22 -14.41 10.64
CA ASN A 117 -6.54 -13.75 10.55
C ASN A 117 -7.00 -13.45 9.13
N ALA A 118 -6.09 -13.39 8.15
CA ALA A 118 -6.42 -13.09 6.77
C ALA A 118 -7.25 -14.22 6.14
N VAL A 119 -8.21 -13.82 5.32
CA VAL A 119 -9.04 -14.72 4.53
C VAL A 119 -8.50 -14.72 3.10
N VAL A 120 -8.09 -15.89 2.62
CA VAL A 120 -7.61 -16.12 1.25
C VAL A 120 -8.66 -15.65 0.25
N GLY A 121 -8.21 -15.00 -0.83
CA GLY A 121 -9.08 -14.41 -1.85
C GLY A 121 -9.95 -13.24 -1.37
N LYS A 122 -9.73 -12.76 -0.13
CA LYS A 122 -10.46 -11.61 0.45
C LYS A 122 -9.56 -10.69 1.27
N SER A 123 -8.25 -10.79 1.13
CA SER A 123 -7.29 -10.04 1.94
C SER A 123 -6.12 -9.51 1.11
N VAL A 124 -5.65 -8.32 1.45
CA VAL A 124 -4.40 -7.73 0.96
C VAL A 124 -3.61 -7.13 2.12
N VAL A 125 -2.28 -7.16 2.05
CA VAL A 125 -1.40 -6.63 3.08
C VAL A 125 -0.54 -5.51 2.52
N ASN A 126 -0.53 -4.39 3.23
CA ASN A 126 0.35 -3.25 2.95
C ASN A 126 1.42 -3.14 4.05
N MET A 127 2.69 -3.11 3.64
CA MET A 127 3.83 -2.77 4.49
C MET A 127 4.54 -1.53 3.94
N SER A 128 4.11 -0.35 4.39
CA SER A 128 4.75 0.93 4.09
C SER A 128 5.91 1.21 5.05
N LEU A 129 6.77 0.21 5.22
CA LEU A 129 7.92 0.23 6.12
C LEU A 129 9.03 -0.64 5.54
N GLY A 130 10.26 -0.41 6.00
CA GLY A 130 11.41 -1.18 5.58
C GLY A 130 12.61 -0.90 6.46
N GLY A 131 13.69 -1.61 6.18
CA GLY A 131 14.98 -1.43 6.80
C GLY A 131 16.02 -2.32 6.14
N GLY A 132 17.19 -2.42 6.75
CA GLY A 132 18.24 -3.33 6.27
C GLY A 132 17.76 -4.79 6.22
N LYS A 133 18.45 -5.59 5.40
CA LYS A 133 18.11 -6.99 5.16
C LYS A 133 17.84 -7.76 6.45
N SER A 134 16.73 -8.50 6.46
CA SER A 134 16.30 -9.29 7.60
C SER A 134 15.71 -10.62 7.15
N ARG A 135 16.45 -11.69 7.38
CA ARG A 135 15.96 -13.06 7.12
C ARG A 135 14.63 -13.35 7.82
N ALA A 136 14.41 -12.81 9.02
CA ALA A 136 13.18 -13.02 9.76
C ALA A 136 11.95 -12.38 9.08
N ILE A 137 12.11 -11.19 8.49
CA ILE A 137 11.05 -10.53 7.71
C ILE A 137 10.84 -11.29 6.39
N ASP A 138 11.92 -11.67 5.71
CA ASP A 138 11.84 -12.41 4.44
C ASP A 138 11.16 -13.78 4.62
N ASP A 139 11.51 -14.52 5.69
CA ASP A 139 10.87 -15.81 6.03
C ASP A 139 9.39 -15.61 6.40
N ALA A 140 9.02 -14.50 7.04
CA ALA A 140 7.61 -14.17 7.32
C ALA A 140 6.84 -13.81 6.03
N ALA A 141 7.45 -13.06 5.11
CA ALA A 141 6.86 -12.75 3.80
C ALA A 141 6.64 -14.04 2.98
N ALA A 142 7.62 -14.94 2.98
CA ALA A 142 7.49 -16.25 2.34
C ALA A 142 6.34 -17.08 2.93
N ARG A 143 6.11 -17.03 4.25
CA ARG A 143 4.97 -17.70 4.89
C ARG A 143 3.62 -17.06 4.52
N MET A 144 3.54 -15.73 4.38
CA MET A 144 2.34 -15.06 3.88
C MET A 144 2.00 -15.54 2.46
N PHE A 145 2.99 -15.54 1.57
CA PHE A 145 2.80 -15.99 0.20
C PHE A 145 2.38 -17.47 0.12
N ALA A 146 3.03 -18.35 0.90
CA ALA A 146 2.66 -19.77 0.98
C ALA A 146 1.23 -20.00 1.53
N LYS A 147 0.65 -18.99 2.19
CA LYS A 147 -0.74 -18.97 2.66
C LYS A 147 -1.68 -18.20 1.73
N ASN A 148 -1.24 -17.85 0.52
CA ASN A 148 -2.00 -17.10 -0.47
C ASN A 148 -2.44 -15.70 0.02
N ILE A 149 -1.60 -15.05 0.83
CA ILE A 149 -1.82 -13.70 1.33
C ILE A 149 -0.89 -12.75 0.56
N PRO A 150 -1.41 -11.87 -0.32
CA PRO A 150 -0.58 -10.95 -1.10
C PRO A 150 -0.02 -9.84 -0.19
N LEU A 151 1.31 -9.75 -0.16
CA LEU A 151 2.05 -8.70 0.54
C LEU A 151 2.62 -7.70 -0.48
N ILE A 152 2.26 -6.43 -0.29
CA ILE A 152 2.72 -5.31 -1.10
C ILE A 152 3.53 -4.39 -0.19
N ALA A 153 4.74 -4.03 -0.60
CA ALA A 153 5.67 -3.31 0.26
C ALA A 153 6.38 -2.14 -0.43
N ALA A 154 6.80 -1.17 0.38
CA ALA A 154 7.57 -0.03 -0.07
C ALA A 154 9.01 -0.44 -0.46
N ALA A 155 9.52 0.12 -1.56
CA ALA A 155 10.92 -0.10 -1.97
C ALA A 155 11.95 0.54 -1.01
N GLY A 156 11.57 1.61 -0.30
CA GLY A 156 12.44 2.43 0.54
C GLY A 156 12.76 3.79 -0.08
N ASN A 157 13.44 4.67 0.66
CA ASN A 157 13.57 6.10 0.35
C ASN A 157 15.02 6.61 0.43
N GLU A 158 16.00 5.75 0.16
CA GLU A 158 17.41 6.03 0.36
C GLU A 158 18.17 6.22 -0.97
N ALA A 159 17.48 6.14 -2.12
CA ALA A 159 18.07 6.11 -3.46
C ALA A 159 19.18 5.04 -3.58
N VAL A 160 18.86 3.82 -3.13
CA VAL A 160 19.74 2.64 -3.24
C VAL A 160 18.99 1.46 -3.88
N ASP A 161 19.68 0.34 -4.10
CA ASP A 161 19.07 -0.88 -4.60
C ASP A 161 18.08 -1.46 -3.56
N ALA A 162 16.82 -1.61 -3.96
CA ALA A 162 15.74 -2.13 -3.12
C ALA A 162 15.97 -3.59 -2.71
N CYS A 163 16.79 -4.35 -3.44
CA CYS A 163 17.10 -5.74 -3.14
C CYS A 163 17.90 -5.92 -1.82
N ASP A 164 18.61 -4.88 -1.38
CA ASP A 164 19.41 -4.87 -0.14
C ASP A 164 18.56 -4.67 1.12
N GLY A 165 17.27 -4.35 0.97
CA GLY A 165 16.32 -4.16 2.06
C GLY A 165 15.39 -5.36 2.31
N SER A 166 14.65 -5.27 3.41
CA SER A 166 13.53 -6.15 3.74
C SER A 166 12.32 -5.32 4.24
N PRO A 167 11.08 -5.63 3.81
CA PRO A 167 10.71 -6.71 2.88
C PRO A 167 10.93 -6.39 1.39
N SER A 168 11.45 -5.22 1.03
CA SER A 168 11.60 -4.76 -0.36
C SER A 168 12.36 -5.74 -1.28
N GLY A 169 13.40 -6.38 -0.78
CA GLY A 169 14.18 -7.39 -1.51
C GLY A 169 13.81 -8.83 -1.18
N ALA A 170 12.71 -9.07 -0.47
CA ALA A 170 12.23 -10.42 -0.19
C ALA A 170 11.58 -11.01 -1.46
N LYS A 171 11.72 -12.32 -1.66
CA LYS A 171 10.96 -13.00 -2.72
C LYS A 171 9.48 -13.00 -2.38
N ASN A 172 8.63 -13.06 -3.41
CA ASN A 172 7.18 -13.19 -3.28
C ASN A 172 6.50 -12.00 -2.56
N VAL A 173 7.08 -10.82 -2.73
CA VAL A 173 6.55 -9.53 -2.28
C VAL A 173 6.46 -8.63 -3.49
N LEU A 174 5.33 -7.95 -3.68
CA LEU A 174 5.21 -6.94 -4.73
C LEU A 174 5.78 -5.61 -4.22
N THR A 175 6.97 -5.26 -4.70
CA THR A 175 7.71 -4.09 -4.21
C THR A 175 7.47 -2.85 -5.06
N VAL A 176 7.14 -1.74 -4.39
CA VAL A 176 6.58 -0.53 -4.99
C VAL A 176 7.53 0.67 -4.90
N GLY A 177 7.92 1.19 -6.06
CA GLY A 177 8.63 2.46 -6.21
C GLY A 177 7.70 3.67 -6.23
N ALA A 178 8.25 4.87 -6.04
CA ALA A 178 7.49 6.12 -6.00
C ALA A 178 7.75 6.98 -7.24
N THR A 179 6.71 7.57 -7.79
CA THR A 179 6.81 8.65 -8.77
C THR A 179 6.23 9.96 -8.25
N ASP A 180 6.54 11.04 -8.96
CA ASP A 180 5.83 12.31 -8.88
C ASP A 180 4.68 12.41 -9.89
N ASN A 181 4.05 13.58 -9.93
CA ASN A 181 2.90 13.88 -10.77
C ASN A 181 3.23 14.09 -12.25
N ALA A 182 4.50 13.96 -12.64
CA ALA A 182 4.98 13.99 -14.02
C ALA A 182 5.42 12.60 -14.49
N ASP A 183 4.99 11.53 -13.81
CA ASP A 183 5.42 10.15 -14.01
C ASP A 183 6.96 9.98 -13.94
N THR A 184 7.66 10.84 -13.18
CA THR A 184 9.11 10.74 -12.98
C THR A 184 9.40 10.00 -11.67
N PRO A 185 10.40 9.08 -11.62
CA PRO A 185 10.82 8.47 -10.36
C PRO A 185 11.17 9.54 -9.32
N ALA A 186 10.62 9.41 -8.12
CA ALA A 186 10.93 10.35 -7.05
C ALA A 186 12.42 10.27 -6.71
N TYR A 187 13.09 11.41 -6.50
CA TYR A 187 14.55 11.44 -6.28
C TYR A 187 15.04 10.56 -5.12
N PHE A 188 14.17 10.23 -4.16
CA PHE A 188 14.47 9.39 -3.01
C PHE A 188 14.17 7.91 -3.23
N THR A 189 13.40 7.53 -4.26
CA THR A 189 12.92 6.14 -4.40
C THR A 189 14.08 5.18 -4.52
N ASN A 190 14.06 4.10 -3.76
CA ASN A 190 14.93 2.96 -4.06
C ASN A 190 14.54 2.38 -5.43
N PHE A 191 15.51 1.72 -6.06
CA PHE A 191 15.46 1.28 -7.45
C PHE A 191 15.98 -0.15 -7.60
N GLY A 192 16.10 -0.63 -8.83
CA GLY A 192 16.73 -1.90 -9.17
C GLY A 192 15.73 -3.02 -9.43
N SER A 193 16.24 -4.21 -9.67
CA SER A 193 15.46 -5.35 -10.17
C SER A 193 14.36 -5.84 -9.22
N CYS A 194 14.43 -5.48 -7.93
CA CYS A 194 13.37 -5.79 -6.97
C CYS A 194 12.21 -4.80 -7.04
N VAL A 195 12.31 -3.67 -7.74
CA VAL A 195 11.17 -2.76 -7.95
C VAL A 195 10.38 -3.23 -9.19
N GLU A 196 9.17 -3.73 -8.93
CA GLU A 196 8.33 -4.35 -9.95
C GLU A 196 7.26 -3.40 -10.51
N ILE A 197 6.86 -2.40 -9.72
CA ILE A 197 5.83 -1.44 -10.11
C ILE A 197 6.01 -0.10 -9.40
N PHE A 198 5.61 0.98 -10.07
CA PHE A 198 5.58 2.33 -9.53
C PHE A 198 4.15 2.77 -9.23
N GLY A 199 4.02 3.67 -8.25
CA GLY A 199 2.77 4.37 -7.98
C GLY A 199 2.97 5.77 -7.42
N PRO A 200 1.88 6.54 -7.24
CA PRO A 200 1.96 7.91 -6.77
C PRO A 200 2.57 8.02 -5.38
N GLY A 201 3.75 8.65 -5.27
CA GLY A 201 4.52 8.69 -4.02
C GLY A 201 4.96 10.07 -3.55
N VAL A 202 4.87 11.12 -4.37
CA VAL A 202 5.23 12.50 -4.01
C VAL A 202 3.98 13.36 -3.75
N ASP A 203 3.99 14.14 -2.67
CA ASP A 203 2.93 15.07 -2.31
C ASP A 203 1.53 14.44 -2.25
N ILE A 204 1.46 13.26 -1.62
CA ILE A 204 0.23 12.50 -1.46
C ILE A 204 -0.53 13.00 -0.25
N THR A 205 -1.75 13.47 -0.49
CA THR A 205 -2.66 13.95 0.56
C THR A 205 -3.59 12.84 1.00
N SER A 206 -3.62 12.56 2.30
CA SER A 206 -4.52 11.56 2.90
C SER A 206 -4.92 11.96 4.32
N ALA A 207 -5.72 11.12 4.98
CA ALA A 207 -6.14 11.32 6.37
C ALA A 207 -4.94 11.39 7.32
N TRP A 208 -5.10 12.09 8.44
CA TRP A 208 -4.08 12.21 9.47
C TRP A 208 -4.70 12.12 10.88
N ILE A 209 -3.83 12.04 11.89
CA ILE A 209 -4.24 12.12 13.29
C ILE A 209 -4.46 13.59 13.72
N GLY A 210 -4.99 13.80 14.94
CA GLY A 210 -5.21 15.13 15.51
C GLY A 210 -6.63 15.68 15.32
N GLY A 211 -7.51 14.94 14.65
CA GLY A 211 -8.93 15.26 14.52
C GLY A 211 -9.63 14.28 13.57
N ALA A 212 -10.96 14.20 13.64
CA ALA A 212 -11.73 13.27 12.83
C ALA A 212 -11.72 13.60 11.32
N SER A 213 -11.30 14.80 10.94
CA SER A 213 -11.18 15.26 9.54
C SER A 213 -9.78 15.78 9.20
N ALA A 214 -8.78 15.44 10.02
CA ALA A 214 -7.41 15.91 9.83
C ALA A 214 -6.80 15.27 8.57
N LYS A 215 -5.96 16.02 7.86
CA LYS A 215 -5.28 15.54 6.66
C LYS A 215 -3.85 16.03 6.63
N LYS A 216 -3.00 15.31 5.91
CA LYS A 216 -1.60 15.70 5.70
C LYS A 216 -1.12 15.29 4.32
N THR A 217 -0.22 16.09 3.77
CA THR A 217 0.47 15.83 2.52
C THR A 217 1.91 15.43 2.84
N ILE A 218 2.32 14.25 2.40
CA ILE A 218 3.66 13.69 2.62
C ILE A 218 4.11 12.89 1.40
N SER A 219 5.41 12.58 1.35
CA SER A 219 6.06 11.88 0.24
C SER A 219 6.81 10.66 0.73
N GLY A 220 6.85 9.61 -0.08
CA GLY A 220 7.59 8.38 0.17
C GLY A 220 7.07 7.21 -0.67
N THR A 221 7.89 6.17 -0.85
CA THR A 221 7.43 4.85 -1.33
C THR A 221 6.35 4.27 -0.42
N SER A 222 6.36 4.65 0.86
CA SER A 222 5.27 4.42 1.81
C SER A 222 3.91 4.95 1.35
N MET A 223 3.87 6.01 0.54
CA MET A 223 2.64 6.58 -0.03
C MET A 223 2.30 5.98 -1.39
N ALA A 224 3.28 5.48 -2.15
CA ALA A 224 3.05 4.74 -3.39
C ALA A 224 2.43 3.36 -3.13
N THR A 225 2.97 2.61 -2.18
CA THR A 225 2.52 1.27 -1.77
C THR A 225 1.01 1.14 -1.55
N PRO A 226 0.34 2.02 -0.78
CA PRO A 226 -1.11 1.92 -0.54
C PRO A 226 -1.97 2.16 -1.78
N HIS A 227 -1.47 2.83 -2.82
CA HIS A 227 -2.20 2.89 -4.09
C HIS A 227 -2.25 1.51 -4.75
N VAL A 228 -1.12 0.80 -4.77
CA VAL A 228 -1.04 -0.58 -5.30
C VAL A 228 -1.86 -1.55 -4.47
N ALA A 229 -1.82 -1.44 -3.14
CA ALA A 229 -2.67 -2.24 -2.26
C ALA A 229 -4.16 -1.96 -2.45
N GLY A 230 -4.54 -0.70 -2.69
CA GLY A 230 -5.90 -0.34 -3.06
C GLY A 230 -6.34 -0.94 -4.39
N VAL A 231 -5.49 -0.88 -5.42
CA VAL A 231 -5.78 -1.50 -6.74
C VAL A 231 -5.90 -3.01 -6.62
N ALA A 232 -5.03 -3.66 -5.86
CA ALA A 232 -5.15 -5.08 -5.55
C ALA A 232 -6.48 -5.40 -4.86
N ALA A 233 -6.93 -4.60 -3.89
CA ALA A 233 -8.23 -4.78 -3.24
C ALA A 233 -9.41 -4.63 -4.21
N LEU A 234 -9.33 -3.71 -5.18
CA LEU A 234 -10.35 -3.59 -6.24
C LEU A 234 -10.44 -4.89 -7.04
N TYR A 235 -9.32 -5.45 -7.49
CA TYR A 235 -9.32 -6.69 -8.26
C TYR A 235 -9.78 -7.90 -7.43
N ILE A 236 -9.33 -8.03 -6.18
CA ILE A 236 -9.77 -9.12 -5.30
C ILE A 236 -11.30 -9.08 -5.13
N SER A 237 -11.89 -7.89 -5.01
CA SER A 237 -13.35 -7.75 -4.83
C SER A 237 -14.18 -8.15 -6.05
N GLN A 238 -13.57 -8.24 -7.24
CA GLN A 238 -14.23 -8.73 -8.46
C GLN A 238 -14.27 -10.27 -8.52
N GLY A 239 -13.52 -10.96 -7.65
CA GLY A 239 -13.48 -12.41 -7.54
C GLY A 239 -12.47 -13.10 -8.47
N GLY A 240 -12.30 -14.41 -8.30
CA GLY A 240 -11.42 -15.25 -9.14
C GLY A 240 -9.92 -15.16 -8.83
N LEU A 241 -9.53 -14.47 -7.74
CA LEU A 241 -8.14 -14.30 -7.32
C LEU A 241 -7.87 -14.98 -5.97
N ASP A 242 -7.73 -16.30 -5.99
CA ASP A 242 -7.59 -17.11 -4.76
C ASP A 242 -6.13 -17.38 -4.34
N SER A 243 -5.16 -16.73 -5.00
CA SER A 243 -3.74 -16.82 -4.64
C SER A 243 -3.03 -15.47 -4.64
N ALA A 244 -1.97 -15.35 -3.85
CA ALA A 244 -1.15 -14.14 -3.83
C ALA A 244 -0.53 -13.87 -5.22
N GLN A 245 -0.07 -14.93 -5.91
CA GLN A 245 0.47 -14.82 -7.25
C GLN A 245 -0.58 -14.30 -8.25
N ALA A 246 -1.81 -14.81 -8.22
CA ALA A 246 -2.87 -14.34 -9.12
C ALA A 246 -3.18 -12.85 -8.90
N VAL A 247 -3.11 -12.37 -7.65
CA VAL A 247 -3.26 -10.93 -7.36
C VAL A 247 -2.10 -10.13 -7.94
N PHE A 248 -0.85 -10.57 -7.76
CA PHE A 248 0.31 -9.90 -8.33
C PHE A 248 0.24 -9.88 -9.86
N ASP A 249 -0.04 -11.02 -10.49
CA ASP A 249 -0.16 -11.14 -11.94
C ASP A 249 -1.26 -10.22 -12.49
N LYS A 250 -2.40 -10.10 -11.79
CA LYS A 250 -3.49 -9.21 -12.21
C LYS A 250 -3.09 -7.74 -12.14
N VAL A 251 -2.43 -7.32 -11.05
CA VAL A 251 -1.91 -5.95 -10.90
C VAL A 251 -0.85 -5.65 -11.96
N ILE A 252 0.12 -6.55 -12.16
CA ILE A 252 1.21 -6.37 -13.12
C ILE A 252 0.70 -6.36 -14.57
N SER A 253 -0.15 -7.32 -14.94
CA SER A 253 -0.67 -7.41 -16.33
C SER A 253 -1.57 -6.25 -16.72
N THR A 254 -2.17 -5.56 -15.74
CA THR A 254 -3.01 -4.39 -15.98
C THR A 254 -2.22 -3.07 -15.83
N GLY A 255 -1.01 -3.10 -15.29
CA GLY A 255 -0.15 -1.92 -15.18
C GLY A 255 0.18 -1.30 -16.54
N ILE A 256 0.35 0.02 -16.56
CA ILE A 256 0.68 0.77 -17.77
C ILE A 256 2.19 0.70 -17.97
N LYS A 257 2.62 0.14 -19.09
CA LYS A 257 4.03 -0.06 -19.43
C LYS A 257 4.63 1.21 -20.02
N ASP A 258 5.91 1.43 -19.77
CA ASP A 258 6.73 2.41 -20.47
C ASP A 258 6.27 3.89 -20.34
N VAL A 259 5.53 4.20 -19.27
CA VAL A 259 5.05 5.57 -18.97
C VAL A 259 5.86 6.29 -17.90
N VAL A 260 6.63 5.58 -17.08
CA VAL A 260 7.52 6.22 -16.13
C VAL A 260 8.72 6.78 -16.90
N VAL A 261 8.93 8.09 -16.80
CA VAL A 261 9.94 8.82 -17.59
C VAL A 261 11.19 9.12 -16.77
N GLY A 262 12.36 8.93 -17.37
CA GLY A 262 13.66 9.15 -16.73
C GLY A 262 14.45 7.86 -16.49
N ASP A 263 15.51 7.96 -15.69
CA ASP A 263 16.36 6.81 -15.36
C ASP A 263 15.73 5.96 -14.26
N LEU A 264 15.41 4.72 -14.60
CA LEU A 264 14.80 3.74 -13.70
C LEU A 264 15.84 2.90 -12.94
N GLN A 265 17.12 3.04 -13.28
CA GLN A 265 18.24 2.37 -12.59
C GLN A 265 18.01 0.85 -12.44
N GLY A 266 17.51 0.21 -13.51
CA GLY A 266 17.23 -1.23 -13.56
C GLY A 266 15.87 -1.67 -13.00
N SER A 267 15.01 -0.74 -12.59
CA SER A 267 13.64 -1.01 -12.17
C SER A 267 12.72 -1.32 -13.37
N THR A 268 11.65 -2.07 -13.13
CA THR A 268 10.63 -2.36 -14.16
C THR A 268 9.85 -1.09 -14.52
N ASN A 269 9.76 -0.73 -15.81
CA ASN A 269 8.95 0.42 -16.25
C ASN A 269 7.46 0.06 -16.29
N LEU A 270 6.83 0.07 -15.12
CA LEU A 270 5.43 -0.26 -14.97
C LEU A 270 4.80 0.67 -13.95
N PHE A 271 3.68 1.29 -14.32
CA PHE A 271 2.90 2.15 -13.44
C PHE A 271 1.57 1.49 -13.06
N VAL A 272 1.17 1.59 -11.79
CA VAL A 272 -0.07 0.99 -11.29
C VAL A 272 -1.32 1.57 -11.95
N PHE A 273 -2.20 0.67 -12.40
CA PHE A 273 -3.47 1.05 -13.05
C PHE A 273 -4.62 0.15 -12.60
N ASN A 274 -5.78 0.75 -12.38
CA ASN A 274 -6.97 0.08 -11.86
C ASN A 274 -7.95 -0.42 -12.94
N GLY A 275 -7.62 -0.26 -14.22
CA GLY A 275 -8.49 -0.64 -15.35
C GLY A 275 -9.48 0.44 -15.81
N GLY A 276 -9.55 1.59 -15.11
CA GLY A 276 -10.50 2.67 -15.40
C GLY A 276 -11.97 2.26 -15.15
N ALA A 277 -12.92 3.01 -15.73
CA ALA A 277 -14.36 2.65 -15.69
C ALA A 277 -14.73 1.48 -16.62
N GLY A 278 -13.79 1.02 -17.46
CA GLY A 278 -14.08 0.14 -18.60
C GLY A 278 -13.90 -1.35 -18.34
N SER A 279 -13.35 -1.76 -17.19
CA SER A 279 -13.17 -3.18 -16.86
C SER A 279 -14.29 -3.67 -15.94
N ALA A 280 -15.41 -4.04 -16.56
CA ALA A 280 -16.45 -4.91 -16.02
C ALA A 280 -16.59 -6.14 -16.92
#